data_AF-A0A967C179-F1
#
_entry.id   AF-A0A967C179-F1
#
_cell.length_a   1.000
_cell.length_b   1.000
_cell.length_c   1.000
_cell.angle_alpha   90.00
_cell.angle_beta   90.00
_cell.angle_gamma   90.00
#
_symmetry.space_group_name_H-M   'P 1'
#
loop_
_entity.id
_entity.type
_entity.pdbx_description
1 polymer ?
#
loop_
_entity_poly.entity_id
_entity_poly.type
_entity_poly.pdbx_seq_one_letter_code
_entity_poly.pdbx_strand_id
1 'polypeptide(L)'
;MTLHLSRIPITGDRLRYQLSSDVYAAHRFVMRHFPVANKDPRSELGILWRFEEHNRPHFLVQSLVLPTTEVESKTFDPIVLVEDMTVRFLLVANPSRKQKREGRPNSARIGIHNEETQIAWLKSRLANSLEWADPGAVRVSEPRRLHGRRGTQRVVIDAVTFDGVGHVVDATRLAGVIARGVGPGKAFGCGLLSVSRV
;
A
#
# COMPACT_ATOMS: atom_id res chain seq x y z
N MET A 1 0.24 15.83 10.78
CA MET A 1 -0.83 14.87 11.15
C MET A 1 -0.16 13.63 11.66
N THR A 2 -0.41 13.23 12.90
CA THR A 2 0.26 12.08 13.49
C THR A 2 -0.27 10.78 12.90
N LEU A 3 0.64 9.92 12.44
CA LEU A 3 0.37 8.56 12.01
C LEU A 3 1.07 7.56 12.95
N HIS A 4 0.53 6.36 13.03
CA HIS A 4 1.13 5.24 13.74
C HIS A 4 1.70 4.24 12.73
N LEU A 5 2.88 3.72 13.00
CA LEU A 5 3.49 2.61 12.29
C LEU A 5 3.71 1.46 13.26
N SER A 6 3.02 0.35 13.02
CA SER A 6 2.99 -0.81 13.90
C SER A 6 3.50 -2.05 13.19
N ARG A 7 4.19 -2.92 13.93
CA ARG A 7 4.69 -4.20 13.45
C ARG A 7 3.86 -5.33 14.05
N ILE A 8 3.03 -5.97 13.23
CA ILE A 8 2.22 -7.13 13.67
C ILE A 8 2.96 -8.42 13.32
N PRO A 9 3.52 -9.15 14.30
CA PRO A 9 4.29 -10.36 14.04
C PRO A 9 3.39 -11.50 13.57
N ILE A 10 3.96 -12.41 12.80
CA ILE A 10 3.30 -13.65 12.37
C ILE A 10 4.09 -14.83 12.92
N THR A 11 3.45 -15.56 13.82
CA THR A 11 4.08 -16.71 14.50
C THR A 11 3.52 -18.00 13.94
N GLY A 12 4.42 -18.87 13.44
CA GLY A 12 4.10 -20.20 12.92
C GLY A 12 3.89 -20.28 11.40
N ASP A 13 4.46 -21.32 10.79
CA ASP A 13 4.48 -21.48 9.33
C ASP A 13 3.10 -21.68 8.71
N ARG A 14 2.22 -22.40 9.40
CA ARG A 14 0.84 -22.61 8.94
C ARG A 14 0.09 -21.29 8.81
N LEU A 15 0.22 -20.42 9.80
CA LEU A 15 -0.42 -19.10 9.77
C LEU A 15 0.22 -18.23 8.68
N ARG A 16 1.56 -18.20 8.60
CA ARG A 16 2.28 -17.50 7.52
C ARG A 16 1.76 -17.90 6.15
N TYR A 17 1.71 -19.20 5.86
CA TYR A 17 1.23 -19.73 4.57
C TYR A 17 -0.22 -19.34 4.28
N GLN A 18 -1.11 -19.43 5.28
CA GLN A 18 -2.49 -19.01 5.13
C GLN A 18 -2.61 -17.52 4.77
N LEU A 19 -1.86 -16.66 5.47
CA LEU A 19 -1.93 -15.21 5.27
C LEU A 19 -1.25 -14.76 3.98
N SER A 20 -0.21 -15.46 3.51
CA SER A 20 0.45 -15.16 2.24
C SER A 20 -0.34 -15.65 1.02
N SER A 21 -1.19 -16.68 1.19
CA SER A 21 -1.98 -17.28 0.10
C SER A 21 -3.38 -16.70 -0.07
N ASP A 22 -3.96 -16.08 0.97
CA ASP A 22 -5.29 -15.46 0.93
C ASP A 22 -5.26 -14.03 1.49
N VAL A 23 -5.39 -13.03 0.60
CA VAL A 23 -5.40 -11.61 0.98
C VAL A 23 -6.59 -11.24 1.85
N TYR A 24 -7.69 -11.98 1.81
CA TYR A 24 -8.83 -11.73 2.69
C TYR A 24 -8.55 -12.28 4.09
N ALA A 25 -7.83 -13.40 4.20
CA ALA A 25 -7.32 -13.88 5.48
C ALA A 25 -6.32 -12.88 6.08
N ALA A 26 -5.36 -12.38 5.29
CA ALA A 26 -4.44 -11.32 5.70
C ALA A 26 -5.16 -10.05 6.15
N HIS A 27 -6.13 -9.58 5.36
CA HIS A 27 -6.93 -8.40 5.71
C HIS A 27 -7.62 -8.56 7.07
N ARG A 28 -8.34 -9.68 7.27
CA ARG A 28 -9.02 -9.96 8.54
C ARG A 28 -8.04 -10.08 9.70
N PHE A 29 -6.87 -10.67 9.47
CA PHE A 29 -5.83 -10.79 10.49
C PHE A 29 -5.35 -9.41 10.96
N VAL A 30 -5.00 -8.51 10.03
CA VAL A 30 -4.61 -7.13 10.36
C VAL A 30 -5.73 -6.40 11.09
N MET A 31 -6.96 -6.44 10.55
CA MET A 31 -8.09 -5.70 11.12
C MET A 31 -8.46 -6.09 12.54
N ARG A 32 -8.17 -7.33 12.99
CA ARG A 32 -8.41 -7.77 14.38
C ARG A 32 -7.60 -7.00 15.43
N HIS A 33 -6.52 -6.34 15.02
CA HIS A 33 -5.67 -5.57 15.91
C HIS A 33 -6.17 -4.13 16.09
N PHE A 34 -7.28 -3.74 15.46
CA PHE A 34 -7.81 -2.38 15.49
C PHE A 34 -9.24 -2.35 16.01
N PRO A 35 -9.71 -1.20 16.55
CA PRO A 35 -11.09 -1.06 16.97
C PRO A 35 -12.06 -1.34 15.82
N VAL A 36 -13.21 -1.91 16.16
CA VAL A 36 -14.33 -1.99 15.22
C VAL A 36 -14.89 -0.59 15.04
N ALA A 37 -14.82 -0.08 13.82
CA ALA A 37 -15.50 1.15 13.42
C ALA A 37 -16.73 0.82 12.55
N ASN A 38 -17.34 1.81 11.91
CA ASN A 38 -18.63 1.63 11.26
C ASN A 38 -18.48 0.95 9.87
N LYS A 39 -19.03 1.51 8.80
CA LYS A 39 -19.24 0.77 7.54
C LYS A 39 -17.94 0.36 6.83
N ASP A 40 -16.86 1.12 6.97
CA ASP A 40 -15.54 0.76 6.41
C ASP A 40 -14.42 1.09 7.40
N PRO A 41 -14.17 0.21 8.40
CA PRO A 41 -13.21 0.49 9.46
C PRO A 41 -11.80 0.70 8.95
N ARG A 42 -11.42 0.01 7.88
CA ARG A 42 -10.10 0.19 7.26
C ARG A 42 -9.94 1.60 6.72
N SER A 43 -10.98 2.13 6.06
CA SER A 43 -10.92 3.49 5.53
C SER A 43 -11.01 4.56 6.59
N GLU A 44 -11.93 4.40 7.55
CA GLU A 44 -12.13 5.35 8.64
C GLU A 44 -10.89 5.47 9.52
N LEU A 45 -10.20 4.36 9.80
CA LEU A 45 -8.99 4.33 10.62
C LEU A 45 -7.70 4.53 9.82
N GLY A 46 -7.79 4.79 8.51
CA GLY A 46 -6.63 5.02 7.65
C GLY A 46 -5.66 3.83 7.57
N ILE A 47 -6.16 2.61 7.72
CA ILE A 47 -5.32 1.41 7.78
C ILE A 47 -4.78 1.08 6.38
N LEU A 48 -3.45 1.06 6.27
CA LEU A 48 -2.66 0.59 5.14
C LEU A 48 -1.64 -0.41 5.65
N TRP A 49 -1.37 -1.46 4.90
CA TRP A 49 -0.43 -2.48 5.34
C TRP A 49 0.33 -3.09 4.17
N ARG A 50 1.49 -3.64 4.49
CA ARG A 50 2.30 -4.46 3.58
C ARG A 50 2.82 -5.67 4.35
N PHE A 51 2.88 -6.81 3.66
CA PHE A 51 3.48 -8.02 4.20
C PHE A 51 4.99 -7.98 3.96
N GLU A 52 5.77 -8.13 5.02
CA GLU A 52 7.23 -8.13 5.01
C GLU A 52 7.71 -9.56 5.33
N GLU A 53 8.33 -10.22 4.37
CA GLU A 53 8.82 -11.60 4.52
C GLU A 53 10.19 -11.68 5.18
N HIS A 54 11.02 -10.66 4.99
CA HIS A 54 12.41 -10.66 5.42
C HIS A 54 12.50 -10.24 6.89
N ASN A 55 13.49 -10.78 7.62
CA ASN A 55 13.74 -10.48 9.04
C ASN A 55 12.52 -10.69 9.96
N ARG A 56 12.07 -11.95 10.05
CA ARG A 56 10.87 -12.43 10.77
C ARG A 56 9.57 -11.90 10.13
N PRO A 57 8.75 -12.77 9.51
CA PRO A 57 7.53 -12.38 8.82
C PRO A 57 6.59 -11.55 9.71
N HIS A 58 6.14 -10.41 9.17
CA HIS A 58 5.23 -9.51 9.86
C HIS A 58 4.41 -8.68 8.87
N PHE A 59 3.36 -8.03 9.37
CA PHE A 59 2.73 -6.92 8.67
C PHE A 59 3.29 -5.61 9.20
N LEU A 60 3.78 -4.78 8.29
CA LEU A 60 4.00 -3.36 8.56
C LEU A 60 2.69 -2.62 8.33
N VAL A 61 2.16 -1.97 9.36
CA VAL A 61 0.83 -1.35 9.33
C VAL A 61 0.91 0.12 9.68
N GLN A 62 0.38 0.97 8.80
CA GLN A 62 0.16 2.38 9.05
C GLN A 62 -1.32 2.63 9.38
N SER A 63 -1.60 3.47 10.36
CA SER A 63 -2.97 3.79 10.80
C SER A 63 -3.07 5.18 11.46
N LEU A 64 -4.30 5.70 11.58
CA LEU A 64 -4.62 6.93 12.32
C LEU A 64 -4.77 6.70 13.83
N VAL A 65 -4.84 5.44 14.25
CA VAL A 65 -5.00 5.03 15.66
C VAL A 65 -4.00 3.95 16.01
N LEU A 66 -3.67 3.80 17.29
CA LEU A 66 -2.91 2.65 17.77
C LEU A 66 -3.71 1.35 17.65
N PRO A 67 -3.04 0.21 17.44
CA PRO A 67 -3.63 -1.10 17.63
C PRO A 67 -4.18 -1.27 19.06
N THR A 68 -5.25 -2.07 19.22
CA THR A 68 -5.82 -2.45 20.53
C THR A 68 -5.05 -3.57 21.23
N THR A 69 -4.13 -4.19 20.50
CA THR A 69 -3.28 -5.29 20.96
C THR A 69 -1.87 -4.76 21.17
N GLU A 70 -1.13 -5.38 22.09
CA GLU A 70 0.24 -4.98 22.39
C GLU A 70 1.18 -5.44 21.27
N VAL A 71 1.55 -4.50 20.39
CA VAL A 71 2.49 -4.69 19.29
C VAL A 71 3.46 -3.51 19.21
N GLU A 72 4.68 -3.77 18.74
CA GLU A 72 5.71 -2.73 18.54
C GLU A 72 5.15 -1.64 17.63
N SER A 73 5.06 -0.41 18.16
CA SER A 73 4.43 0.72 17.49
C SER A 73 5.24 1.99 17.72
N LYS A 74 5.34 2.83 16.70
CA LYS A 74 5.88 4.19 16.80
C LYS A 74 4.99 5.21 16.11
N THR A 75 5.04 6.45 16.57
CA THR A 75 4.41 7.57 15.88
C THR A 75 5.38 8.21 14.89
N PHE A 76 4.85 8.82 13.84
CA PHE A 76 5.61 9.68 12.95
C PHE A 76 4.68 10.74 12.34
N ASP A 77 5.23 11.90 12.00
CA ASP A 77 4.52 12.91 11.20
C ASP A 77 5.18 12.99 9.82
N PRO A 78 4.46 12.67 8.72
CA PRO A 78 5.02 12.79 7.38
C PRO A 78 5.46 14.21 7.01
N ILE A 79 5.00 15.25 7.72
CA ILE A 79 5.37 16.64 7.44
C ILE A 79 6.85 16.95 7.75
N VAL A 80 7.59 16.03 8.38
CA VAL A 80 9.04 16.17 8.56
C VAL A 80 9.82 16.09 7.24
N LEU A 81 9.17 15.67 6.16
CA LEU A 81 9.69 15.75 4.81
C LEU A 81 9.56 17.20 4.33
N VAL A 82 10.62 17.77 3.79
CA VAL A 82 10.62 19.13 3.23
C VAL A 82 10.82 19.08 1.72
N GLU A 83 10.40 20.15 1.04
CA GLU A 83 10.63 20.33 -0.39
C GLU A 83 12.11 20.18 -0.74
N ASP A 84 12.39 19.70 -1.95
CA ASP A 84 13.71 19.36 -2.49
C ASP A 84 14.46 18.23 -1.75
N MET A 85 13.89 17.65 -0.69
CA MET A 85 14.50 16.51 -0.02
C MET A 85 14.53 15.30 -0.96
N THR A 86 15.70 14.68 -1.09
CA THR A 86 15.83 13.39 -1.77
C THR A 86 15.47 12.25 -0.82
N VAL A 87 14.53 11.41 -1.26
CA VAL A 87 14.00 10.29 -0.48
C VAL A 87 14.04 8.98 -1.26
N ARG A 88 14.38 7.89 -0.57
CA ARG A 88 14.06 6.54 -1.02
C ARG A 88 12.60 6.26 -0.77
N PHE A 89 11.92 5.61 -1.71
CA PHE A 89 10.54 5.18 -1.56
C PHE A 89 10.35 3.70 -1.88
N LEU A 90 9.32 3.12 -1.29
CA LEU A 90 8.84 1.76 -1.57
C LEU A 90 7.30 1.77 -1.58
N LEU A 91 6.71 1.21 -2.62
CA LEU A 91 5.26 1.10 -2.78
C LEU A 91 4.90 -0.23 -3.43
N VAL A 92 4.12 -1.04 -2.74
CA VAL A 92 3.39 -2.15 -3.37
C VAL A 92 2.04 -1.61 -3.84
N ALA A 93 1.72 -1.69 -5.12
CA ALA A 93 0.47 -1.16 -5.67
C ALA A 93 -0.19 -2.11 -6.67
N ASN A 94 -1.43 -1.81 -7.05
CA ASN A 94 -2.15 -2.47 -8.14
C ASN A 94 -2.36 -1.47 -9.30
N PRO A 95 -1.37 -1.33 -10.22
CA PRO A 95 -1.48 -0.49 -11.39
C PRO A 95 -2.67 -0.94 -12.24
N SER A 96 -3.68 -0.08 -12.33
CA SER A 96 -4.90 -0.42 -13.05
C SER A 96 -5.66 0.82 -13.50
N ARG A 97 -6.43 0.65 -14.57
CA ARG A 97 -7.32 1.66 -15.14
C ARG A 97 -8.77 1.18 -15.13
N LYS A 98 -9.71 2.14 -15.13
CA LYS A 98 -11.13 1.84 -15.38
C LYS A 98 -11.35 1.80 -16.90
N GLN A 99 -12.01 0.75 -17.38
CA GLN A 99 -12.41 0.60 -18.77
C GLN A 99 -13.91 0.39 -18.83
N LYS A 100 -14.61 1.22 -19.61
CA LYS A 100 -16.04 1.04 -19.88
C LYS A 100 -16.23 -0.29 -20.61
N ARG A 101 -17.23 -1.05 -20.19
CA ARG A 101 -17.63 -2.28 -20.86
C ARG A 101 -18.88 -2.01 -21.67
N GLU A 102 -18.84 -2.39 -22.93
CA GLU A 102 -20.00 -2.27 -23.80
C GLU A 102 -21.17 -3.10 -23.24
N GLY A 103 -22.38 -2.54 -23.31
CA GLY A 103 -23.59 -3.17 -22.78
C GLY A 103 -23.63 -3.36 -21.25
N ARG A 104 -22.72 -2.74 -20.48
CA ARG A 104 -22.72 -2.82 -19.01
C ARG A 104 -22.75 -1.43 -18.38
N PRO A 105 -23.53 -1.23 -17.30
CA PRO A 105 -23.62 0.07 -16.62
C PRO A 105 -22.31 0.44 -15.89
N ASN A 106 -21.53 -0.56 -15.48
CA ASN A 106 -20.34 -0.36 -14.65
C ASN A 106 -19.05 -0.61 -15.44
N SER A 107 -18.09 0.30 -15.31
CA SER A 107 -16.72 0.11 -15.79
C SER A 107 -16.03 -1.03 -15.04
N ALA A 108 -15.18 -1.78 -15.73
CA ALA A 108 -14.30 -2.74 -15.08
C ALA A 108 -12.91 -2.17 -14.81
N ARG A 109 -12.23 -2.73 -13.83
CA ARG A 109 -10.83 -2.44 -13.55
C ARG A 109 -9.96 -3.45 -14.29
N ILE A 110 -8.98 -2.95 -15.04
CA ILE A 110 -8.06 -3.76 -15.82
C ILE A 110 -6.63 -3.41 -15.39
N GLY A 111 -5.85 -4.46 -15.10
CA GLY A 111 -4.45 -4.35 -14.72
C GLY A 111 -3.61 -3.77 -15.84
N ILE A 112 -2.59 -3.00 -15.46
CA ILE A 112 -1.56 -2.50 -16.38
C ILE A 112 -0.35 -3.41 -16.19
N HIS A 113 0.13 -4.04 -17.27
CA HIS A 113 1.20 -5.05 -17.22
C HIS A 113 2.49 -4.62 -17.92
N ASN A 114 2.43 -3.61 -18.80
CA ASN A 114 3.62 -3.03 -19.42
C ASN A 114 4.30 -2.09 -18.42
N GLU A 115 5.61 -2.28 -18.20
CA GLU A 115 6.40 -1.57 -17.19
C GLU A 115 6.41 -0.06 -17.39
N GLU A 116 6.64 0.42 -18.62
CA GLU A 116 6.62 1.86 -18.93
C GLU A 116 5.27 2.49 -18.56
N THR A 117 4.17 1.81 -18.86
CA THR A 117 2.82 2.25 -18.49
C THR A 117 2.58 2.18 -16.98
N GLN A 118 3.21 1.23 -16.27
CA GLN A 118 3.16 1.14 -14.81
C GLN A 118 3.93 2.29 -14.14
N ILE A 119 5.09 2.66 -14.67
CA ILE A 119 5.86 3.83 -14.23
C ILE A 119 5.07 5.11 -14.51
N ALA A 120 4.48 5.26 -15.69
CA ALA A 120 3.61 6.40 -16.01
C ALA A 120 2.41 6.47 -15.05
N TRP A 121 1.83 5.32 -14.70
CA TRP A 121 0.77 5.23 -13.69
C TRP A 121 1.27 5.69 -12.32
N LEU A 122 2.45 5.24 -11.86
CA LEU A 122 3.05 5.68 -10.60
C LEU A 122 3.25 7.20 -10.58
N LYS A 123 3.90 7.74 -11.62
CA LYS A 123 4.16 9.18 -11.77
C LYS A 123 2.87 9.98 -11.72
N SER A 124 1.81 9.52 -12.38
CA SER A 124 0.50 10.19 -12.32
C SER A 124 -0.13 10.19 -10.91
N ARG A 125 0.16 9.18 -10.07
CA ARG A 125 -0.39 9.07 -8.72
C ARG A 125 0.37 9.89 -7.69
N LEU A 126 1.64 10.17 -7.96
CA LEU A 126 2.53 10.95 -7.10
C LEU A 126 2.84 12.34 -7.67
N ALA A 127 2.18 12.72 -8.76
CA ALA A 127 2.33 14.02 -9.41
C ALA A 127 2.17 15.15 -8.39
N ASN A 128 3.05 16.16 -8.50
CA ASN A 128 3.13 17.29 -7.59
C ASN A 128 3.39 16.89 -6.12
N SER A 129 3.87 15.68 -5.84
CA SER A 129 4.23 15.22 -4.49
C SER A 129 5.65 14.69 -4.46
N LEU A 130 5.96 13.81 -5.42
CA LEU A 130 7.29 13.24 -5.64
C LEU A 130 7.59 13.28 -7.14
N GLU A 131 8.82 13.63 -7.46
CA GLU A 131 9.35 13.63 -8.82
C GLU A 131 10.66 12.86 -8.91
N TRP A 132 11.08 12.59 -10.15
CA TRP A 132 12.26 11.77 -10.44
C TRP A 132 13.08 12.47 -11.53
N ALA A 133 14.37 12.65 -11.28
CA ALA A 133 15.28 13.27 -12.23
C ALA A 133 15.56 12.37 -13.46
N ASP A 134 15.49 11.04 -13.29
CA ASP A 134 15.82 10.06 -14.33
C ASP A 134 14.73 8.98 -14.41
N PRO A 135 14.31 8.52 -15.61
CA PRO A 135 13.50 7.32 -15.78
C PRO A 135 13.96 6.08 -15.00
N GLY A 136 15.27 5.82 -14.90
CA GLY A 136 15.88 4.73 -14.15
C GLY A 136 15.85 4.89 -12.63
N ALA A 137 15.33 6.03 -12.13
CA ALA A 137 15.16 6.27 -10.70
C ALA A 137 14.00 5.47 -10.08
N VAL A 138 13.18 4.81 -10.90
CA VAL A 138 12.12 3.88 -10.48
C VAL A 138 12.44 2.47 -10.96
N ARG A 139 12.54 1.54 -10.03
CA ARG A 139 12.60 0.10 -10.29
C ARG A 139 11.21 -0.51 -10.11
N VAL A 140 10.87 -1.42 -11.01
CA VAL A 140 9.60 -2.16 -11.00
C VAL A 140 9.93 -3.63 -10.82
N SER A 141 9.42 -4.25 -9.75
CA SER A 141 9.58 -5.68 -9.54
C SER A 141 8.59 -6.50 -10.35
N GLU A 142 8.89 -7.78 -10.55
CA GLU A 142 7.94 -8.71 -11.17
C GLU A 142 6.57 -8.70 -10.46
N PRO A 143 5.45 -8.69 -11.20
CA PRO A 143 4.13 -8.68 -10.59
C PRO A 143 3.88 -9.94 -9.76
N ARG A 144 3.47 -9.76 -8.50
CA ARG A 144 2.97 -10.82 -7.65
C ARG A 144 1.46 -10.89 -7.74
N ARG A 145 0.94 -12.03 -8.20
CA ARG A 145 -0.50 -12.28 -8.24
C ARG A 145 -1.02 -12.68 -6.87
N LEU A 146 -1.78 -11.79 -6.25
CA LEU A 146 -2.44 -12.03 -4.99
C LEU A 146 -3.84 -12.60 -5.21
N HIS A 147 -4.22 -13.56 -4.38
CA HIS A 147 -5.50 -14.24 -4.45
C HIS A 147 -6.28 -14.06 -3.15
N GLY A 148 -7.60 -13.98 -3.27
CA GLY A 148 -8.49 -14.03 -2.12
C GLY A 148 -9.90 -14.44 -2.52
N ARG A 149 -10.75 -14.64 -1.52
CA ARG A 149 -12.18 -14.93 -1.72
C ARG A 149 -13.04 -14.03 -0.85
N ARG A 150 -14.07 -13.42 -1.44
CA ARG A 150 -15.13 -12.71 -0.72
C ARG A 150 -16.43 -13.48 -0.95
N GLY A 151 -16.81 -14.31 0.02
CA GLY A 151 -17.87 -15.30 -0.19
C GLY A 151 -17.49 -16.25 -1.33
N THR A 152 -18.34 -16.36 -2.34
CA THR A 152 -18.10 -17.17 -3.55
C THR A 152 -17.26 -16.45 -4.61
N GLN A 153 -17.07 -15.13 -4.49
CA GLN A 153 -16.36 -14.35 -5.50
C GLN A 153 -14.84 -14.42 -5.32
N ARG A 154 -14.14 -14.84 -6.37
CA ARG A 154 -12.67 -14.80 -6.42
C ARG A 154 -12.19 -13.36 -6.62
N VAL A 155 -11.21 -12.95 -5.82
CA VAL A 155 -10.48 -11.69 -5.96
C VAL A 155 -9.07 -12.02 -6.45
N VAL A 156 -8.63 -11.32 -7.49
CA VAL A 156 -7.27 -11.41 -8.03
C VAL A 156 -6.71 -10.00 -8.16
N ILE A 157 -5.48 -9.82 -7.69
CA ILE A 157 -4.78 -8.54 -7.72
C ILE A 157 -3.38 -8.80 -8.26
N ASP A 158 -3.04 -8.15 -9.37
CA ASP A 158 -1.68 -8.15 -9.87
C ASP A 158 -0.95 -7.00 -9.16
N ALA A 159 -0.29 -7.34 -8.05
CA ALA A 159 0.45 -6.38 -7.23
C ALA A 159 1.86 -6.21 -7.77
N VAL A 160 2.33 -4.97 -7.84
CA VAL A 160 3.66 -4.61 -8.34
C VAL A 160 4.36 -3.78 -7.28
N THR A 161 5.63 -4.07 -7.05
CA THR A 161 6.47 -3.26 -6.17
C THR A 161 7.22 -2.23 -7.00
N PHE A 162 7.04 -0.96 -6.64
CA PHE A 162 7.84 0.16 -7.10
C PHE A 162 8.79 0.56 -5.98
N ASP A 163 10.07 0.70 -6.28
CA ASP A 163 11.03 1.27 -5.36
C ASP A 163 12.04 2.14 -6.10
N GLY A 164 12.66 3.09 -5.41
CA GLY A 164 13.52 4.04 -6.08
C GLY A 164 13.85 5.26 -5.25
N VAL A 165 14.37 6.29 -5.92
CA VAL A 165 14.76 7.57 -5.33
C VAL A 165 14.03 8.70 -6.05
N GLY A 166 13.41 9.61 -5.31
CA GLY A 166 12.77 10.81 -5.87
C GLY A 166 12.99 12.02 -4.98
N HIS A 167 12.68 13.21 -5.50
CA HIS A 167 12.69 14.46 -4.74
C HIS A 167 11.28 14.90 -4.36
N VAL A 168 11.14 15.42 -3.14
CA VAL A 168 9.88 15.94 -2.63
C VAL A 168 9.56 17.26 -3.32
N VAL A 169 8.40 17.36 -3.95
CA VAL A 169 7.94 18.57 -4.65
C VAL A 169 7.05 19.43 -3.76
N ASP A 170 6.15 18.79 -3.02
CA ASP A 170 5.23 19.44 -2.08
C ASP A 170 5.07 18.50 -0.89
N ALA A 171 5.65 18.93 0.24
CA ALA A 171 5.66 18.17 1.48
C ALA A 171 4.25 17.84 2.00
N THR A 172 3.32 18.79 1.85
CA THR A 172 1.94 18.65 2.34
C THR A 172 1.16 17.65 1.49
N ARG A 173 1.32 17.71 0.16
CA ARG A 173 0.72 16.72 -0.76
C ARG A 173 1.29 15.34 -0.52
N LEU A 174 2.61 15.22 -0.39
CA LEU A 174 3.26 13.95 -0.11
C LEU A 174 2.79 13.37 1.23
N ALA A 175 2.70 14.17 2.29
CA ALA A 175 2.14 13.76 3.57
C ALA A 175 0.71 13.22 3.44
N GLY A 176 -0.14 13.91 2.68
CA GLY A 176 -1.50 13.47 2.40
C GLY A 176 -1.56 12.16 1.59
N VAL A 177 -0.64 11.97 0.65
CA VAL A 177 -0.54 10.74 -0.15
C VAL A 177 -0.06 9.56 0.70
N ILE A 178 0.96 9.74 1.54
CA ILE A 178 1.44 8.73 2.50
C ILE A 178 0.29 8.28 3.40
N ALA A 179 -0.45 9.23 3.98
CA ALA A 179 -1.53 8.94 4.90
C ALA A 179 -2.72 8.21 4.24
N ARG A 180 -3.14 8.65 3.06
CA ARG A 180 -4.31 8.07 2.37
C ARG A 180 -3.95 6.78 1.64
N GLY A 181 -2.71 6.63 1.20
CA GLY A 181 -2.22 5.51 0.42
C GLY A 181 -2.51 5.62 -1.09
N VAL A 182 -1.68 4.94 -1.88
CA VAL A 182 -1.62 5.09 -3.33
C VAL A 182 -2.40 3.98 -4.06
N GLY A 183 -3.29 4.36 -4.97
CA GLY A 183 -3.96 3.40 -5.87
C GLY A 183 -4.99 2.47 -5.21
N PRO A 184 -5.52 1.50 -5.97
CA PRO A 184 -6.51 0.53 -5.48
C PRO A 184 -5.87 -0.64 -4.74
N GLY A 185 -6.69 -1.52 -4.15
CA GLY A 185 -6.22 -2.74 -3.50
C GLY A 185 -5.75 -2.54 -2.05
N LYS A 186 -6.10 -1.42 -1.41
CA LYS A 186 -5.65 -1.07 -0.04
C LYS A 186 -6.00 -2.09 1.04
N ALA A 187 -7.14 -2.75 0.89
CA ALA A 187 -7.54 -3.85 1.77
C ALA A 187 -6.69 -5.12 1.60
N PHE A 188 -5.82 -5.18 0.59
CA PHE A 188 -5.14 -6.40 0.15
C PHE A 188 -3.62 -6.23 0.07
N GLY A 189 -3.06 -5.35 0.90
CA GLY A 189 -1.60 -5.16 1.01
C GLY A 189 -1.00 -4.22 -0.03
N CYS A 190 -1.82 -3.43 -0.73
CA CYS A 190 -1.37 -2.40 -1.66
C CYS A 190 -1.54 -1.00 -1.06
N GLY A 191 -0.81 -0.03 -1.61
CA GLY A 191 -1.01 1.40 -1.38
C GLY A 191 -0.29 1.99 -0.19
N LEU A 192 0.42 1.20 0.62
CA LEU A 192 1.34 1.72 1.63
C LEU A 192 2.60 2.27 0.93
N LEU A 193 2.73 3.61 0.89
CA LEU A 193 3.92 4.31 0.44
C LEU A 193 4.86 4.54 1.63
N SER A 194 6.00 3.85 1.65
CA SER A 194 7.04 4.06 2.64
C SER A 194 8.11 4.97 2.07
N VAL A 195 8.56 5.96 2.84
CA VAL A 195 9.62 6.89 2.45
C VAL A 195 10.67 7.00 3.54
N SER A 196 11.92 7.24 3.14
CA SER A 196 13.05 7.46 4.04
C SER A 196 14.01 8.43 3.39
N ARG A 197 14.67 9.28 4.18
CA ARG A 197 15.72 10.17 3.69
C ARG A 197 16.88 9.34 3.11
N VAL A 198 17.46 9.83 2.01
CA VAL A 198 18.68 9.23 1.44
C VAL A 198 19.88 9.48 2.33
#